data_AF-A0A5J5QGG9-F1
#
_entry.id   AF-A0A5J5QGG9-F1
#
_cell.length_a   1.000
_cell.length_b   1.000
_cell.length_c   1.000
_cell.angle_alpha   90.00
_cell.angle_beta   90.00
_cell.angle_gamma   90.00
#
_symmetry.space_group_name_H-M   'P 1'
#
loop_
_entity.id
_entity.type
_entity.pdbx_description
1 polymer ?
#
loop_
_entity_poly.entity_id
_entity_poly.type
_entity_poly.pdbx_seq_one_letter_code
_entity_poly.pdbx_strand_id
1 'polypeptide(L)'
;MCFHLILLHFSKEPDASHLVNGSWVLIAGDSQARLFTLSLLNLLLGSEPQRMDFVKTALFKRHSNYSISVDEIGMKLDFVWAPYVLNLTHLLTDFKTKKKYPNVMVMGAGLWHMLHVSNPSDYELVLQTLKSSLVSLFPFSTDIANAYGIAEVVVMLVTTALVTLVMLLIWQTNLFMALCFPLLFGSIELIYFFVVLSKVMERGWLPLVFATFFLTVMYIWHYGNVLKYQSEVREKISMDFMIKLGSKLGTVRVLGTF
;
A
#
# COMPACT_ATOMS: atom_id res chain seq x y z
N MET A 1 -11.09 -20.67 6.42
CA MET A 1 -11.95 -19.85 7.28
C MET A 1 -11.16 -19.47 8.52
N CYS A 2 -10.40 -18.37 8.45
CA CYS A 2 -9.79 -17.68 9.59
C CYS A 2 -9.49 -16.26 9.09
N PHE A 3 -10.52 -15.41 9.16
CA PHE A 3 -10.35 -13.97 9.05
C PHE A 3 -9.51 -13.54 10.26
N HIS A 4 -8.22 -13.32 10.05
CA HIS A 4 -7.38 -12.69 11.04
C HIS A 4 -7.73 -11.20 11.03
N LEU A 5 -8.64 -10.85 11.94
CA LEU A 5 -9.04 -9.51 12.30
C LEU A 5 -7.81 -8.81 12.89
N ILE A 6 -7.05 -8.10 12.04
CA ILE A 6 -6.03 -7.14 12.51
C ILE A 6 -6.81 -5.97 13.09
N LEU A 7 -7.12 -6.08 14.37
CA LEU A 7 -7.43 -4.97 15.26
C LEU A 7 -6.16 -4.10 15.29
N LEU A 8 -6.07 -3.13 14.38
CA LEU A 8 -5.18 -1.99 14.55
C LEU A 8 -5.68 -1.24 15.78
N HIS A 9 -5.22 -1.69 16.95
CA HIS A 9 -5.12 -0.88 18.14
C HIS A 9 -4.20 0.28 17.75
N PHE A 10 -4.79 1.37 17.24
CA PHE A 10 -4.13 2.65 17.07
C PHE A 10 -3.62 3.04 18.46
N SER A 11 -2.37 2.67 18.72
CA SER A 11 -1.61 3.19 19.83
C SER A 11 -1.70 4.70 19.74
N LYS A 12 -2.01 5.31 20.88
CA LYS A 12 -2.10 6.74 21.09
C LYS A 12 -0.72 7.34 20.83
N GLU A 13 -0.33 7.54 19.58
CA GLU A 13 0.89 8.26 19.23
C GLU A 13 0.66 9.77 19.47
N PRO A 14 1.57 10.45 20.18
CA PRO A 14 1.49 11.90 20.38
C PRO A 14 2.00 12.73 19.18
N ASP A 15 2.43 12.10 18.07
CA ASP A 15 3.30 12.77 17.08
C ASP A 15 2.70 13.00 15.69
N ALA A 16 1.37 12.90 15.51
CA ALA A 16 0.75 13.38 14.26
C ALA A 16 0.92 14.90 14.08
N SER A 17 1.03 15.64 15.19
CA SER A 17 1.35 17.08 15.22
C SER A 17 2.72 17.40 14.63
N HIS A 18 3.72 16.53 14.84
CA HIS A 18 5.07 16.70 14.30
C HIS A 18 5.11 16.56 12.78
N LEU A 19 4.31 15.66 12.19
CA LEU A 19 4.22 15.47 10.74
C LEU A 19 3.63 16.67 10.01
N VAL A 20 2.80 17.46 10.69
CA VAL A 20 2.05 18.59 10.10
C VAL A 20 2.57 19.94 10.61
N ASN A 21 3.62 19.94 11.43
CA ASN A 21 4.24 21.15 11.97
C ASN A 21 4.76 22.06 10.85
N GLY A 22 4.38 23.33 10.89
CA GLY A 22 4.74 24.34 9.88
C GLY A 22 4.18 24.10 8.47
N SER A 23 3.28 23.13 8.31
CA SER A 23 2.76 22.73 7.00
C SER A 23 1.46 23.45 6.66
N TRP A 24 1.32 23.80 5.37
CA TRP A 24 0.05 24.23 4.81
C TRP A 24 -0.74 23.01 4.30
N VAL A 25 -1.86 22.72 4.97
CA VAL A 25 -2.78 21.63 4.62
C VAL A 25 -4.00 22.19 3.92
N LEU A 26 -4.25 21.72 2.71
CA LEU A 26 -5.45 22.07 1.94
C LEU A 26 -6.35 20.85 1.82
N ILE A 27 -7.60 20.98 2.23
CA ILE A 27 -8.64 19.96 2.08
C ILE A 27 -9.73 20.52 1.16
N ALA A 28 -9.91 19.93 -0.01
CA ALA A 28 -10.93 20.38 -0.97
C ALA A 28 -11.90 19.25 -1.31
N GLY A 29 -13.20 19.48 -1.16
CA GLY A 29 -14.18 18.46 -1.47
C GLY A 29 -15.61 18.72 -1.06
N ASP A 30 -16.39 17.65 -0.97
CA ASP A 30 -17.80 17.65 -0.56
C ASP A 30 -17.98 17.46 0.96
N SER A 31 -19.13 16.93 1.38
CA SER A 31 -19.43 16.67 2.79
C SER A 31 -18.51 15.64 3.44
N GLN A 32 -17.95 14.67 2.69
CA GLN A 32 -17.00 13.70 3.24
C GLN A 32 -15.68 14.39 3.61
N ALA A 33 -15.23 15.32 2.78
CA ALA A 33 -14.03 16.12 3.07
C ALA A 33 -14.20 17.00 4.33
N ARG A 34 -15.42 17.47 4.63
CA ARG A 34 -15.73 18.16 5.89
C ARG A 34 -15.59 17.26 7.10
N LEU A 35 -16.12 16.04 7.03
CA LEU A 35 -15.99 15.06 8.11
C LEU A 35 -14.53 14.69 8.34
N PHE A 36 -13.76 14.51 7.27
CA PHE A 36 -12.32 14.28 7.35
C PHE A 36 -11.60 15.46 8.04
N THR A 37 -11.93 16.69 7.65
CA THR A 37 -11.37 17.91 8.28
C THR A 37 -11.70 17.98 9.77
N LEU A 38 -12.94 17.64 10.15
CA LEU A 38 -13.36 17.60 11.55
C LEU A 38 -12.57 16.53 12.32
N SER A 39 -12.44 15.32 11.78
CA SER A 39 -11.67 14.24 12.43
C SER A 39 -10.21 14.61 12.61
N LEU A 40 -9.59 15.24 11.60
CA LEU A 40 -8.21 15.71 11.67
C LEU A 40 -8.04 16.79 12.75
N LEU A 41 -8.92 17.80 12.76
CA LEU A 41 -8.88 18.85 13.79
C LEU A 41 -9.18 18.28 15.17
N ASN A 42 -10.09 17.31 15.30
CA ASN A 42 -10.39 16.66 16.57
C ASN A 42 -9.20 15.84 17.11
N LEU A 43 -8.39 15.28 16.22
CA LEU A 43 -7.14 14.60 16.61
C LEU A 43 -6.09 15.62 17.09
N LEU A 44 -5.96 16.76 16.40
CA LEU A 44 -4.94 17.77 16.69
C LEU A 44 -5.29 18.70 17.87
N LEU A 45 -6.56 19.09 17.98
CA LEU A 45 -7.09 20.09 18.94
C LEU A 45 -8.04 19.46 19.97
N GLY A 46 -8.11 18.13 20.05
CA GLY A 46 -9.04 17.41 20.93
C GLY A 46 -8.86 17.69 22.44
N SER A 47 -7.75 18.32 22.82
CA SER A 47 -7.49 18.82 24.17
C SER A 47 -8.36 20.03 24.57
N GLU A 48 -8.93 20.77 23.61
CA GLU A 48 -9.65 22.03 23.87
C GLU A 48 -11.11 22.00 23.33
N PRO A 49 -12.07 21.51 24.13
CA PRO A 49 -13.44 21.25 23.65
C PRO A 49 -14.20 22.49 23.19
N GLN A 50 -13.96 23.66 23.80
CA GLN A 50 -14.62 24.91 23.43
C GLN A 50 -14.24 25.38 22.02
N ARG A 51 -12.96 25.22 21.65
CA ARG A 51 -12.45 25.55 20.32
C ARG A 51 -13.00 24.59 19.27
N MET A 52 -13.18 23.32 19.63
CA MET A 52 -13.78 22.30 18.76
C MET A 52 -15.25 22.59 18.42
N ASP A 53 -16.05 23.07 19.38
CA ASP A 53 -17.45 23.43 19.14
C ASP A 53 -17.59 24.63 18.18
N PHE A 54 -16.70 25.61 18.29
CA PHE A 54 -16.63 26.72 17.34
C PHE A 54 -16.24 26.23 15.93
N VAL A 55 -15.21 25.38 15.83
CA VAL A 55 -14.76 24.75 14.58
C VAL A 55 -15.93 24.01 13.91
N LYS A 56 -16.66 23.17 14.67
CA LYS A 56 -17.79 22.42 14.15
C LYS A 56 -18.88 23.35 13.61
N THR A 57 -19.20 24.42 14.33
CA THR A 57 -20.21 25.37 13.89
C THR A 57 -19.79 26.11 12.62
N ALA A 58 -18.52 26.53 12.53
CA ALA A 58 -17.98 27.25 11.39
C ALA A 58 -17.80 26.35 10.14
N LEU A 59 -17.32 25.12 10.32
CA LEU A 59 -17.03 24.17 9.24
C LEU A 59 -18.32 23.64 8.58
N PHE A 60 -19.39 23.45 9.36
CA PHE A 60 -20.67 22.93 8.87
C PHE A 60 -21.60 24.01 8.30
N LYS A 61 -21.18 25.28 8.24
CA LYS A 61 -21.91 26.32 7.52
C LYS A 61 -22.07 25.91 6.04
N ARG A 62 -23.27 26.11 5.48
CA ARG A 62 -23.64 25.57 4.16
C ARG A 62 -22.79 26.21 3.05
N HIS A 63 -22.17 25.37 2.21
CA HIS A 63 -21.36 25.76 1.03
C HIS A 63 -20.28 26.82 1.27
N SER A 64 -19.77 26.91 2.50
CA SER A 64 -18.70 27.85 2.86
C SER A 64 -17.33 27.18 2.85
N ASN A 65 -16.34 27.96 2.46
CA ASN A 65 -14.94 27.68 2.71
C ASN A 65 -14.62 27.99 4.18
N TYR A 66 -13.62 27.33 4.73
CA TYR A 66 -13.18 27.50 6.12
C TYR A 66 -11.66 27.53 6.17
N SER A 67 -11.08 28.39 7.00
CA SER A 67 -9.62 28.47 7.18
C SER A 67 -9.31 28.64 8.65
N ILE A 68 -8.39 27.84 9.17
CA ILE A 68 -7.91 27.92 10.54
C ILE A 68 -6.38 27.87 10.55
N SER A 69 -5.76 28.79 11.30
CA SER A 69 -4.37 28.68 11.70
C SER A 69 -4.28 28.14 13.11
N VAL A 70 -3.41 27.17 13.32
CA VAL A 70 -3.07 26.61 14.63
C VAL A 70 -1.68 27.09 14.98
N ASP A 71 -1.62 28.22 15.69
CA ASP A 71 -0.35 28.91 15.98
C ASP A 71 0.61 28.07 16.83
N GLU A 72 0.09 27.17 17.67
CA GLU A 72 0.88 26.24 18.49
C GLU A 72 1.72 25.25 17.66
N ILE A 73 1.24 24.88 16.47
CA ILE A 73 1.88 23.89 15.58
C ILE A 73 2.39 24.60 14.29
N GLY A 74 2.18 25.92 14.16
CA GLY A 74 2.45 26.66 12.93
C GLY A 74 1.70 26.14 11.70
N MET A 75 0.64 25.35 11.90
CA MET A 75 -0.11 24.69 10.83
C MET A 75 -1.20 25.63 10.32
N LYS A 76 -1.34 25.73 9.00
CA LYS A 76 -2.48 26.38 8.36
C LYS A 76 -3.34 25.33 7.66
N LEU A 77 -4.62 25.24 8.04
CA LEU A 77 -5.59 24.37 7.38
C LEU A 77 -6.62 25.20 6.63
N ASP A 78 -6.69 25.00 5.32
CA ASP A 78 -7.71 25.60 4.45
C ASP A 78 -8.64 24.50 3.94
N PHE A 79 -9.93 24.62 4.25
CA PHE A 79 -11.01 23.82 3.68
C PHE A 79 -11.71 24.58 2.55
N VAL A 80 -11.80 23.96 1.37
CA VAL A 80 -12.48 24.52 0.20
C VAL A 80 -13.66 23.62 -0.20
N TRP A 81 -14.85 24.22 -0.29
CA TRP A 81 -16.04 23.52 -0.76
C TRP A 81 -15.97 23.31 -2.28
N ALA A 82 -15.67 22.08 -2.70
CA ALA A 82 -15.53 21.69 -4.10
C ALA A 82 -16.27 20.36 -4.33
N PRO A 83 -17.62 20.40 -4.44
CA PRO A 83 -18.44 19.19 -4.49
C PRO A 83 -18.33 18.43 -5.83
N TYR A 84 -17.88 19.11 -6.87
CA TYR A 84 -17.69 18.56 -8.21
C TYR A 84 -16.22 18.49 -8.57
N VAL A 85 -15.90 17.50 -9.41
CA VAL A 85 -14.55 17.31 -9.94
C VAL A 85 -14.08 18.52 -10.77
N LEU A 86 -14.99 19.21 -11.45
CA LEU A 86 -14.69 20.46 -12.17
C LEU A 86 -14.14 21.57 -11.26
N ASN A 87 -14.70 21.73 -10.05
CA ASN A 87 -14.24 22.72 -9.08
C ASN A 87 -12.81 22.39 -8.61
N LEU A 88 -12.50 21.10 -8.44
CA LEU A 88 -11.15 20.65 -8.09
C LEU A 88 -10.17 20.94 -9.23
N THR A 89 -10.55 20.68 -10.47
CA THR A 89 -9.74 21.02 -11.66
C THR A 89 -9.43 22.52 -11.71
N HIS A 90 -10.43 23.37 -11.47
CA HIS A 90 -10.22 24.82 -11.45
C HIS A 90 -9.25 25.25 -10.34
N LEU A 91 -9.39 24.68 -9.15
CA LEU A 91 -8.51 24.93 -8.01
C LEU A 91 -7.07 24.47 -8.29
N LEU A 92 -6.89 23.34 -9.00
CA LEU A 92 -5.60 22.87 -9.47
C LEU A 92 -4.98 23.83 -10.51
N THR A 93 -5.77 24.32 -11.48
CA THR A 93 -5.30 25.32 -12.44
C THR A 93 -4.92 26.64 -11.76
N ASP A 94 -5.63 27.03 -10.70
CA ASP A 94 -5.30 28.22 -9.90
C ASP A 94 -3.95 28.06 -9.17
N PHE A 95 -3.62 26.87 -8.68
CA PHE A 95 -2.30 26.62 -8.10
C PHE A 95 -1.19 26.63 -9.13
N LYS A 96 -1.46 26.12 -10.33
CA LYS A 96 -0.52 26.15 -11.44
C LYS A 96 -0.19 27.58 -11.87
N THR A 97 -1.21 28.45 -11.98
CA THR A 97 -1.02 29.86 -12.37
C THR A 97 -0.31 30.66 -11.28
N LYS A 98 -0.66 30.44 -10.01
CA LYS A 98 -0.09 31.17 -8.86
C LYS A 98 1.26 30.61 -8.38
N LYS A 99 1.72 29.47 -8.89
CA LYS A 99 2.94 28.74 -8.48
C LYS A 99 3.07 28.58 -6.95
N LYS A 100 1.95 28.45 -6.26
CA LYS A 100 1.88 28.30 -4.81
C LYS A 100 1.21 26.96 -4.51
N TYR A 101 1.95 26.04 -3.91
CA TYR A 101 1.49 24.67 -3.65
C TYR A 101 1.39 24.42 -2.15
N PRO A 102 0.31 23.78 -1.66
CA PRO A 102 0.24 23.29 -0.29
C PRO A 102 1.21 22.14 -0.07
N ASN A 103 1.67 21.97 1.17
CA ASN A 103 2.54 20.86 1.56
C ASN A 103 1.76 19.54 1.57
N VAL A 104 0.53 19.59 2.07
CA VAL A 104 -0.37 18.43 2.13
C VAL A 104 -1.68 18.82 1.45
N MET A 105 -2.11 18.02 0.50
CA MET A 105 -3.33 18.26 -0.26
C MET A 105 -4.21 17.03 -0.20
N VAL A 106 -5.42 17.19 0.33
CA VAL A 106 -6.45 16.15 0.35
C VAL A 106 -7.61 16.62 -0.51
N MET A 107 -7.89 15.88 -1.57
CA MET A 107 -8.99 16.17 -2.48
C MET A 107 -9.96 15.00 -2.53
N GLY A 108 -11.25 15.28 -2.45
CA GLY A 108 -12.28 14.26 -2.55
C GLY A 108 -13.55 14.85 -3.15
N ALA A 109 -13.98 14.30 -4.28
CA ALA A 109 -15.28 14.59 -4.87
C ALA A 109 -15.89 13.28 -5.36
N GLY A 110 -17.11 12.98 -4.93
CA GLY A 110 -17.77 11.75 -5.38
C GLY A 110 -19.21 11.65 -4.91
N LEU A 111 -19.50 12.02 -3.66
CA LEU A 111 -20.84 11.84 -3.10
C LEU A 111 -21.87 12.75 -3.81
N TRP A 112 -21.54 14.03 -3.95
CA TRP A 112 -22.41 14.99 -4.64
C TRP A 112 -22.50 14.71 -6.14
N HIS A 113 -21.40 14.25 -6.73
CA HIS A 113 -21.29 13.97 -8.15
C HIS A 113 -22.12 12.73 -8.51
N MET A 114 -22.02 11.64 -7.74
CA MET A 114 -22.81 10.41 -7.91
C MET A 114 -24.32 10.63 -7.68
N LEU A 115 -24.67 11.61 -6.82
CA LEU A 115 -26.08 11.93 -6.54
C LEU A 115 -26.75 12.75 -7.66
N HIS A 116 -26.01 13.61 -8.36
CA HIS A 116 -26.58 14.57 -9.32
C HIS A 116 -26.19 14.33 -10.78
N VAL A 117 -25.15 13.54 -11.05
CA VAL A 117 -24.71 13.21 -12.41
C VAL A 117 -24.94 11.73 -12.65
N SER A 118 -25.90 11.47 -13.52
CA SER A 118 -26.29 10.12 -13.95
C SER A 118 -25.70 9.72 -15.29
N ASN A 119 -25.05 10.65 -16.02
CA ASN A 119 -24.47 10.37 -17.34
C ASN A 119 -23.02 9.84 -17.22
N PRO A 120 -22.74 8.58 -17.59
CA PRO A 120 -21.40 8.00 -17.44
C PRO A 120 -20.35 8.63 -18.36
N SER A 121 -20.73 9.09 -19.56
CA SER A 121 -19.78 9.64 -20.53
C SER A 121 -19.16 10.97 -20.05
N ASP A 122 -19.98 11.83 -19.46
CA ASP A 122 -19.54 13.15 -19.00
C ASP A 122 -18.64 13.01 -17.76
N TYR A 123 -18.97 12.06 -16.88
CA TYR A 123 -18.17 11.75 -15.70
C TYR A 123 -16.77 11.26 -16.08
N GLU A 124 -16.66 10.39 -17.08
CA GLU A 124 -15.38 9.89 -17.57
C GLU A 124 -14.48 11.04 -18.08
N LEU A 125 -15.03 11.93 -18.91
CA LEU A 125 -14.30 13.08 -19.46
C LEU A 125 -13.77 14.00 -18.34
N VAL A 126 -14.62 14.25 -17.34
CA VAL A 126 -14.30 15.13 -16.21
C VAL A 126 -13.20 14.51 -15.33
N LEU A 127 -13.25 13.19 -15.08
CA LEU A 127 -12.18 12.48 -14.38
C LEU A 127 -10.85 12.47 -15.15
N GLN A 128 -10.89 12.25 -16.47
CA GLN A 128 -9.70 12.30 -17.30
C GLN A 128 -9.04 13.69 -17.26
N THR A 129 -9.85 14.75 -17.25
CA THR A 129 -9.38 16.14 -17.17
C THR A 129 -8.75 16.45 -15.81
N LEU A 130 -9.35 16.01 -14.71
CA LEU A 130 -8.79 16.13 -13.37
C LEU A 130 -7.44 15.39 -13.28
N LYS A 131 -7.40 14.15 -13.75
CA LYS A 131 -6.19 13.32 -13.77
C LYS A 131 -5.06 14.01 -14.53
N SER A 132 -5.33 14.52 -15.73
CA SER A 132 -4.33 15.24 -16.54
C SER A 132 -3.79 16.47 -15.81
N SER A 133 -4.68 17.24 -15.16
CA SER A 133 -4.30 18.41 -14.38
C SER A 133 -3.39 18.06 -13.20
N LEU A 134 -3.72 17.00 -12.46
CA LEU A 134 -2.91 16.45 -11.35
C LEU A 134 -1.52 16.00 -11.80
N VAL A 135 -1.44 15.22 -12.88
CA VAL A 135 -0.16 14.75 -13.46
C VAL A 135 0.69 15.91 -13.95
N SER A 136 0.08 17.03 -14.36
CA SER A 136 0.82 18.23 -14.76
C SER A 136 1.34 19.06 -13.58
N LEU A 137 0.76 18.88 -12.39
CA LEU A 137 1.08 19.62 -11.17
C LEU A 137 2.12 18.90 -10.31
N PHE A 138 2.03 17.59 -10.26
CA PHE A 138 2.96 16.74 -9.53
C PHE A 138 3.67 15.83 -10.52
N PRO A 139 4.98 15.58 -10.36
CA PRO A 139 5.70 14.61 -11.17
C PRO A 139 5.28 13.18 -10.77
N PHE A 140 4.01 12.82 -10.99
CA PHE A 140 3.56 11.44 -10.92
C PHE A 140 4.08 10.73 -12.16
N SER A 141 5.14 9.94 -12.00
CA SER A 141 5.61 9.09 -13.07
C SER A 141 4.57 8.00 -13.33
N THR A 142 4.16 7.87 -14.58
CA THR A 142 3.36 6.75 -15.08
C THR A 142 3.99 5.40 -14.73
N ASP A 143 5.30 5.39 -14.50
CA ASP A 143 6.11 4.23 -14.15
C ASP A 143 5.75 3.67 -12.77
N ILE A 144 5.39 4.52 -11.79
CA ILE A 144 4.96 4.05 -10.45
C ILE A 144 3.60 3.35 -10.56
N ALA A 145 2.67 3.92 -11.33
CA ALA A 145 1.36 3.31 -11.55
C ALA A 145 1.46 1.97 -12.28
N ASN A 146 2.33 1.88 -13.29
CA ASN A 146 2.59 0.62 -13.99
C ASN A 146 3.28 -0.42 -13.08
N ALA A 147 4.23 0.00 -12.23
CA ALA A 147 4.92 -0.89 -11.29
C ALA A 147 3.94 -1.51 -10.28
N TYR A 148 3.00 -0.72 -9.74
CA TYR A 148 1.94 -1.23 -8.87
C TYR A 148 1.08 -2.27 -9.59
N GLY A 149 0.70 -1.99 -10.84
CA GLY A 149 -0.06 -2.94 -11.67
C GLY A 149 0.64 -4.29 -11.83
N ILE A 150 1.96 -4.31 -12.04
CA ILE A 150 2.72 -5.57 -12.14
C ILE A 150 2.70 -6.34 -10.81
N ALA A 151 2.99 -5.65 -9.71
CA ALA A 151 3.07 -6.26 -8.39
C ALA A 151 1.74 -6.94 -8.02
N GLU A 152 0.62 -6.24 -8.25
CA GLU A 152 -0.72 -6.74 -7.98
C GLU A 152 -1.02 -8.03 -8.77
N VAL A 153 -0.68 -8.06 -10.07
CA VAL A 153 -0.94 -9.23 -10.93
C VAL A 153 -0.09 -10.43 -10.55
N VAL A 154 1.18 -10.21 -10.18
CA VAL A 154 2.04 -11.29 -9.69
C VAL A 154 1.48 -11.89 -8.40
N VAL A 155 0.98 -11.05 -7.48
CA VAL A 155 0.33 -11.53 -6.24
C VAL A 155 -0.91 -12.35 -6.57
N MET A 156 -1.75 -11.88 -7.51
CA MET A 156 -2.92 -12.64 -7.96
C MET A 156 -2.54 -14.03 -8.49
N LEU A 157 -1.56 -14.10 -9.41
CA LEU A 157 -1.07 -15.37 -9.96
C LEU A 157 -0.54 -16.33 -8.88
N VAL A 158 0.25 -15.81 -7.93
CA VAL A 158 0.79 -16.60 -6.82
C VAL A 158 -0.35 -17.13 -5.93
N THR A 159 -1.35 -16.31 -5.63
CA THR A 159 -2.49 -16.75 -4.82
C THR A 159 -3.32 -17.81 -5.54
N THR A 160 -3.57 -17.66 -6.85
CA THR A 160 -4.30 -18.65 -7.66
C THR A 160 -3.52 -19.97 -7.73
N ALA A 161 -2.20 -19.93 -7.89
CA ALA A 161 -1.34 -21.11 -7.84
C ALA A 161 -1.35 -21.79 -6.45
N LEU A 162 -1.26 -21.00 -5.37
CA LEU A 162 -1.30 -21.52 -4.01
C LEU A 162 -2.64 -22.16 -3.67
N VAL A 163 -3.75 -21.53 -4.05
CA VAL A 163 -5.11 -22.07 -3.87
C VAL A 163 -5.26 -23.38 -4.65
N THR A 164 -4.76 -23.45 -5.88
CA THR A 164 -4.76 -24.68 -6.69
C THR A 164 -3.95 -25.79 -6.00
N LEU A 165 -2.78 -25.46 -5.46
CA LEU A 165 -1.95 -26.41 -4.70
C LEU A 165 -2.66 -26.90 -3.43
N VAL A 166 -3.35 -26.01 -2.71
CA VAL A 166 -4.18 -26.36 -1.54
C VAL A 166 -5.33 -27.29 -1.93
N MET A 167 -6.03 -27.02 -3.04
CA MET A 167 -7.10 -27.89 -3.54
C MET A 167 -6.60 -29.30 -3.87
N LEU A 168 -5.40 -29.41 -4.45
CA LEU A 168 -4.78 -30.70 -4.79
C LEU A 168 -4.26 -31.46 -3.58
N LEU A 169 -3.54 -30.79 -2.67
CA LEU A 169 -2.84 -31.45 -1.56
C LEU A 169 -3.74 -31.67 -0.33
N ILE A 170 -4.53 -30.67 0.05
CA ILE A 170 -5.30 -30.68 1.31
C ILE A 170 -6.72 -31.21 1.08
N TRP A 171 -7.40 -30.75 0.02
CA TRP A 171 -8.80 -31.12 -0.23
C TRP A 171 -9.01 -32.40 -1.02
N GLN A 172 -7.95 -32.98 -1.64
CA GLN A 172 -8.04 -34.23 -2.41
C GLN A 172 -9.23 -34.25 -3.40
N THR A 173 -9.58 -33.08 -3.95
CA THR A 173 -10.67 -32.94 -4.91
C THR A 173 -10.32 -33.61 -6.23
N ASN A 174 -11.34 -34.07 -6.97
CA ASN A 174 -11.15 -34.74 -8.27
C ASN A 174 -10.26 -33.88 -9.19
N LEU A 175 -9.23 -34.50 -9.78
CA LEU A 175 -8.17 -33.82 -10.54
C LEU A 175 -8.74 -32.88 -11.61
N PHE A 176 -9.81 -33.28 -12.29
CA PHE A 176 -10.48 -32.46 -13.31
C PHE A 176 -11.05 -31.15 -12.75
N MET A 177 -11.65 -31.20 -11.56
CA MET A 177 -12.26 -30.02 -10.93
C MET A 177 -11.19 -29.08 -10.37
N ALA A 178 -10.12 -29.67 -9.80
CA ALA A 178 -8.95 -28.92 -9.36
C ALA A 178 -8.18 -28.27 -10.52
N LEU A 179 -8.18 -28.86 -11.71
CA LEU A 179 -7.55 -28.29 -12.90
C LEU A 179 -8.42 -27.22 -13.59
N CYS A 180 -9.75 -27.33 -13.51
CA CYS A 180 -10.66 -26.38 -14.14
C CYS A 180 -10.56 -24.98 -13.51
N PHE A 181 -10.36 -24.93 -12.19
CA PHE A 181 -10.20 -23.67 -11.44
C PHE A 181 -9.03 -22.78 -11.92
N PRO A 182 -7.75 -23.24 -11.93
CA PRO A 182 -6.63 -22.44 -12.43
C PRO A 182 -6.74 -22.17 -13.93
N LEU A 183 -7.43 -23.02 -14.69
CA LEU A 183 -7.58 -22.85 -16.13
C LEU A 183 -8.51 -21.67 -16.44
N LEU A 184 -9.59 -21.49 -15.67
CA LEU A 184 -10.49 -20.35 -15.81
C LEU A 184 -9.91 -19.07 -15.19
N PHE A 185 -9.51 -19.11 -13.92
CA PHE A 185 -9.02 -17.92 -13.22
C PHE A 185 -7.63 -17.51 -13.69
N GLY A 186 -6.72 -18.48 -13.81
CA GLY A 186 -5.36 -18.23 -14.26
C GLY A 186 -5.27 -17.76 -15.71
N SER A 187 -6.19 -18.17 -16.61
CA SER A 187 -6.17 -17.66 -17.99
C SER A 187 -6.53 -16.18 -18.08
N ILE A 188 -7.51 -15.72 -17.30
CA ILE A 188 -7.87 -14.30 -17.20
C ILE A 188 -6.70 -13.50 -16.64
N GLU A 189 -6.09 -13.99 -15.56
CA GLU A 189 -4.93 -13.36 -14.93
C GLU A 189 -3.71 -13.31 -15.86
N LEU A 190 -3.46 -14.37 -16.63
CA LEU A 190 -2.38 -14.41 -17.63
C LEU A 190 -2.62 -13.41 -18.75
N ILE A 191 -3.83 -13.33 -19.30
CA ILE A 191 -4.17 -12.32 -20.33
C ILE A 191 -3.90 -10.92 -19.78
N TYR A 192 -4.35 -10.64 -18.55
CA TYR A 192 -4.12 -9.37 -17.90
C TYR A 192 -2.62 -9.09 -17.65
N PHE A 193 -1.86 -10.11 -17.24
CA PHE A 193 -0.41 -10.04 -17.11
C PHE A 193 0.28 -9.67 -18.42
N PHE A 194 -0.10 -10.29 -19.54
CA PHE A 194 0.45 -9.96 -20.86
C PHE A 194 0.15 -8.53 -21.29
N VAL A 195 -1.06 -8.01 -20.99
CA VAL A 195 -1.43 -6.62 -21.29
C VAL A 195 -0.59 -5.63 -20.48
N VAL A 196 -0.40 -5.88 -19.19
CA VAL A 196 0.40 -5.01 -18.31
C VAL A 196 1.88 -5.08 -18.69
N LEU A 197 2.40 -6.28 -18.97
CA LEU A 197 3.79 -6.49 -19.38
C LEU A 197 4.12 -5.78 -20.69
N SER A 198 3.19 -5.79 -21.65
CA SER A 198 3.37 -5.11 -22.95
C SER A 198 3.54 -3.58 -22.78
N LYS A 199 2.76 -2.95 -21.90
CA LYS A 199 2.87 -1.50 -21.60
C LYS A 199 4.18 -1.15 -20.89
N VAL A 200 4.70 -2.07 -20.08
CA VAL A 200 5.92 -1.89 -19.31
C VAL A 200 7.15 -2.00 -20.20
N MET A 201 7.11 -2.83 -21.23
CA MET A 201 8.25 -3.00 -22.14
C MET A 201 8.56 -1.72 -22.94
N GLU A 202 7.57 -0.85 -23.17
CA GLU A 202 7.73 0.42 -23.87
C GLU A 202 8.21 1.58 -22.99
N ARG A 203 7.82 1.64 -21.71
CA ARG A 203 8.10 2.80 -20.83
C ARG A 203 8.54 2.47 -19.39
N GLY A 204 8.35 1.23 -18.93
CA GLY A 204 8.49 0.82 -17.53
C GLY A 204 9.57 -0.25 -17.26
N TRP A 205 10.65 -0.31 -18.04
CA TRP A 205 11.71 -1.30 -17.89
C TRP A 205 12.43 -1.26 -16.52
N LEU A 206 12.44 -0.10 -15.87
CA LEU A 206 13.19 0.13 -14.63
C LEU A 206 12.73 -0.77 -13.45
N PRO A 207 11.43 -0.84 -13.08
CA PRO A 207 10.92 -1.78 -12.08
C PRO A 207 11.28 -3.25 -12.34
N LEU A 208 11.27 -3.69 -13.60
CA LEU A 208 11.58 -5.06 -13.97
C LEU A 208 13.05 -5.41 -13.70
N VAL A 209 13.96 -4.48 -14.02
CA VAL A 209 15.39 -4.63 -13.74
C VAL A 209 15.64 -4.72 -12.23
N PHE A 210 15.02 -3.84 -11.45
CA PHE A 210 15.13 -3.89 -9.99
C PHE A 210 14.59 -5.21 -9.41
N ALA A 211 13.41 -5.65 -9.86
CA ALA A 211 12.83 -6.93 -9.43
C ALA A 211 13.76 -8.11 -9.74
N THR A 212 14.33 -8.16 -10.95
CA THR A 212 15.24 -9.23 -11.38
C THR A 212 16.55 -9.22 -10.58
N PHE A 213 17.10 -8.04 -10.29
CA PHE A 213 18.28 -7.89 -9.45
C PHE A 213 18.03 -8.45 -8.04
N PHE A 214 16.96 -8.03 -7.36
CA PHE A 214 16.64 -8.53 -6.02
C PHE A 214 16.32 -10.02 -6.00
N LEU A 215 15.64 -10.53 -7.03
CA LEU A 215 15.35 -11.96 -7.17
C LEU A 215 16.65 -12.76 -7.31
N THR A 216 17.62 -12.26 -8.07
CA THR A 216 18.94 -12.90 -8.22
C THR A 216 19.69 -12.93 -6.89
N VAL A 217 19.71 -11.83 -6.15
CA VAL A 217 20.34 -11.76 -4.81
C VAL A 217 19.68 -12.76 -3.86
N MET A 218 18.35 -12.80 -3.83
CA MET A 218 17.60 -13.73 -2.98
C MET A 218 17.81 -15.19 -3.40
N TYR A 219 17.89 -15.47 -4.70
CA TYR A 219 18.13 -16.80 -5.24
C TYR A 219 19.54 -17.31 -4.87
N ILE A 220 20.57 -16.47 -5.03
CA ILE A 220 21.94 -16.78 -4.63
C ILE A 220 21.99 -17.04 -3.11
N TRP A 221 21.32 -16.21 -2.32
CA TRP A 221 21.24 -16.38 -0.86
C TRP A 221 20.55 -17.69 -0.46
N HIS A 222 19.41 -18.01 -1.10
CA HIS A 222 18.69 -19.25 -0.86
C HIS A 222 19.54 -20.47 -1.24
N TYR A 223 20.20 -20.44 -2.40
CA TYR A 223 21.10 -21.49 -2.85
C TYR A 223 22.26 -21.70 -1.87
N GLY A 224 22.90 -20.62 -1.41
CA GLY A 224 23.95 -20.67 -0.40
C GLY A 224 23.49 -21.26 0.92
N ASN A 225 22.30 -20.90 1.40
CA ASN A 225 21.72 -21.48 2.62
C ASN A 225 21.38 -22.96 2.46
N VAL A 226 20.87 -23.38 1.31
CA VAL A 226 20.60 -24.80 1.03
C VAL A 226 21.91 -25.60 0.99
N LEU A 227 22.96 -25.06 0.36
CA LEU A 227 24.26 -25.72 0.30
C LEU A 227 24.94 -25.80 1.68
N LYS A 228 24.81 -24.74 2.48
CA LYS A 228 25.26 -24.72 3.88
C LYS A 228 24.49 -25.72 4.72
N TYR A 229 23.16 -25.77 4.60
CA TYR A 229 22.31 -26.75 5.28
C TYR A 229 22.71 -28.20 4.92
N GLN A 230 22.93 -28.50 3.64
CA GLN A 230 23.41 -29.80 3.19
C GLN A 230 24.80 -30.16 3.76
N SER A 231 25.67 -29.16 3.92
CA SER A 231 27.01 -29.36 4.48
C SER A 231 26.97 -29.60 5.99
N GLU A 232 26.15 -28.86 6.72
CA GLU A 232 25.92 -29.06 8.16
C GLU A 232 25.27 -30.41 8.46
N VAL A 233 24.33 -30.86 7.61
CA VAL A 233 23.74 -32.20 7.71
C VAL A 233 24.80 -33.28 7.44
N ARG A 234 25.66 -33.10 6.43
CA ARG A 234 26.74 -34.04 6.10
C ARG A 234 27.79 -34.14 7.20
N GLU A 235 28.15 -33.02 7.83
CA GLU A 235 29.11 -32.98 8.93
C GLU A 235 28.53 -33.57 10.23
N LYS A 236 27.22 -33.39 10.47
CA LYS A 236 26.49 -34.04 11.57
C LYS A 236 26.30 -35.56 11.41
N ILE A 237 26.44 -36.12 10.20
CA ILE A 237 26.40 -37.57 9.95
C ILE A 237 27.70 -38.29 10.38
N SER A 238 28.68 -37.58 10.97
CA SER A 238 29.86 -38.18 11.60
C SER A 238 29.59 -38.77 13.01
N MET A 239 28.34 -38.92 13.46
CA MET A 239 28.05 -39.66 14.69
C MET A 239 28.44 -41.14 14.58
N ASP A 240 28.21 -41.77 13.41
CA ASP A 240 28.64 -43.15 13.17
C ASP A 240 30.17 -43.28 13.14
N PHE A 241 30.89 -42.27 12.64
CA PHE A 241 32.34 -42.25 12.68
C PHE A 241 32.87 -42.06 14.10
N MET A 242 32.26 -41.19 14.92
CA MET A 242 32.58 -41.06 16.34
C MET A 242 32.30 -42.33 17.15
N ILE A 243 31.18 -43.03 16.91
CA ILE A 243 30.87 -44.31 17.56
C ILE A 243 31.86 -45.40 17.12
N LYS A 244 32.26 -45.40 15.84
CA LYS A 244 33.27 -46.33 15.30
C LYS A 244 34.69 -46.03 15.79
N LEU A 245 35.01 -44.76 16.10
CA LEU A 245 36.28 -44.36 16.71
C LEU A 245 36.29 -44.63 18.23
N GLY A 246 35.17 -44.38 18.91
CA GLY A 246 34.98 -44.65 20.33
C GLY A 246 34.98 -46.14 20.69
N SER A 247 34.50 -47.01 19.78
CA SER A 247 34.63 -48.47 19.97
C SER A 247 36.05 -49.00 19.73
N LYS A 248 36.92 -48.23 19.05
CA LYS A 248 38.34 -48.58 18.85
C LYS A 248 39.28 -47.98 19.90
N LEU A 249 38.95 -46.85 20.52
CA LEU A 249 39.69 -46.32 21.67
C LEU A 249 39.14 -46.95 22.95
N GLY A 250 39.77 -48.05 23.38
CA GLY A 250 39.54 -48.63 24.70
C GLY A 250 39.67 -47.56 25.79
N THR A 251 38.64 -47.45 26.63
CA THR A 251 38.50 -46.42 27.65
C THR A 251 39.55 -46.62 28.74
N VAL A 252 40.68 -45.90 28.67
CA VAL A 252 41.61 -45.80 29.80
C VAL A 252 40.99 -44.82 30.81
N ARG A 253 40.37 -45.39 31.85
CA ARG A 253 39.90 -44.62 33.01
C ARG A 253 41.12 -44.20 33.83
N VAL A 254 41.36 -42.89 33.93
CA VAL A 254 42.38 -42.34 34.83
C VAL A 254 41.80 -42.37 36.24
N LEU A 255 42.56 -42.97 37.16
CA LEU A 255 42.20 -43.11 38.57
C LEU A 255 42.16 -41.73 39.23
N GLY A 256 41.05 -41.39 39.88
CA GLY A 256 40.89 -40.13 40.60
C GLY A 256 41.92 -39.99 41.71
N THR A 257 42.55 -38.81 41.80
CA THR A 257 43.32 -38.38 42.97
C THR A 257 42.41 -37.53 43.85
N PHE A 258 42.40 -37.91 45.13
CA PHE A 258 41.70 -37.29 46.26
C PHE A 258 41.96 -35.79 46.39
#